data_AF-A0A392MQR3-F1
#
_entry.id   AF-A0A392MQR3-F1
#
_cell.length_a   1.000
_cell.length_b   1.000
_cell.length_c   1.000
_cell.angle_alpha   90.00
_cell.angle_beta   90.00
_cell.angle_gamma   90.00
#
_symmetry.space_group_name_H-M   'P 1'
#
loop_
_entity.id
_entity.type
_entity.pdbx_description
1 polymer ?
#
loop_
_entity_poly.entity_id
_entity_poly.type
_entity_poly.pdbx_seq_one_letter_code
_entity_poly.pdbx_strand_id
1 'polypeptide(L)'
;MAMHHVGSVGNPNNFTRPRKEKRLTYVLNDSDDTKHCAGINCLAVLKSAAADESDYLFTGSRDGKLKRWALAVDAATCSATFESHSDWG
;
A
#
# COMPACT_ATOMS: atom_id res chain seq x y z
N MET A 1 75.29 5.41 9.73
CA MET A 1 73.98 6.10 9.75
C MET A 1 72.91 5.02 9.86
N ALA A 2 72.36 4.86 11.06
CA ALA A 2 71.19 4.03 11.30
C ALA A 2 70.06 4.97 11.71
N MET A 3 68.92 4.90 11.02
CA MET A 3 67.63 5.22 11.61
C MET A 3 66.62 4.19 11.13
N HIS A 4 65.84 3.76 12.09
CA HIS A 4 65.01 2.57 12.12
C HIS A 4 63.58 3.04 12.43
N HIS A 5 62.62 2.50 11.66
CA HIS A 5 61.16 2.55 11.85
C HIS A 5 60.48 3.89 11.50
N VAL A 6 59.25 3.95 10.96
CA VAL A 6 58.06 3.08 11.07
C VAL A 6 57.29 3.08 9.73
N GLY A 7 56.85 1.91 9.26
CA GLY A 7 55.83 1.82 8.21
C GLY A 7 54.46 2.14 8.80
N SER A 8 53.87 3.27 8.41
CA SER A 8 52.48 3.58 8.77
C SER A 8 51.55 2.75 7.89
N VAL A 9 50.90 1.76 8.50
CA VAL A 9 49.81 0.99 7.90
C VAL A 9 48.63 1.94 7.69
N GLY A 10 48.51 2.44 6.47
CA GLY A 10 47.31 3.13 6.01
C GLY A 10 46.16 2.13 5.93
N ASN A 11 45.32 2.14 6.95
CA ASN A 11 44.08 1.39 7.04
C ASN A 11 43.21 1.58 5.77
N PRO A 12 42.90 0.55 4.97
CA PRO A 12 41.90 0.66 3.94
C PRO A 12 40.53 0.58 4.60
N ASN A 13 40.08 1.69 5.21
CA ASN A 13 38.66 1.90 5.51
C ASN A 13 37.92 2.12 4.19
N ASN A 14 37.87 1.06 3.39
CA ASN A 14 37.05 0.97 2.21
C ASN A 14 35.61 0.76 2.68
N PHE A 15 35.01 1.81 3.24
CA PHE A 15 33.55 1.89 3.36
C PHE A 15 32.99 2.11 1.96
N THR A 16 33.08 1.07 1.14
CA THR A 16 32.18 0.91 0.00
C THR A 16 30.79 0.87 0.62
N ARG A 17 30.05 1.99 0.51
CA ARG A 17 28.64 1.99 0.91
C ARG A 17 28.01 0.86 0.10
N PRO A 18 27.45 -0.18 0.73
CA PRO A 18 26.82 -1.25 -0.03
C PRO A 18 25.78 -0.59 -0.93
N ARG A 19 25.96 -0.75 -2.24
CA ARG A 19 25.10 -0.16 -3.25
C ARG A 19 23.68 -0.60 -2.92
N LYS A 20 22.81 0.35 -2.55
CA LYS A 20 21.43 0.07 -2.19
C LYS A 20 20.78 -0.70 -3.33
N GLU A 21 20.47 -1.97 -3.08
CA GLU A 21 19.84 -2.83 -4.08
C GLU A 21 18.46 -2.27 -4.42
N LYS A 22 18.15 -2.20 -5.73
CA LYS A 22 16.84 -1.76 -6.18
C LYS A 22 15.85 -2.90 -5.91
N ARG A 23 14.91 -2.68 -5.01
CA ARG A 23 13.79 -3.60 -4.77
C ARG A 23 12.70 -3.28 -5.78
N LEU A 24 12.37 -4.25 -6.63
CA LEU A 24 11.17 -4.22 -7.46
C LEU A 24 10.10 -5.05 -6.74
N THR A 25 8.94 -4.45 -6.53
CA THR A 25 7.76 -5.13 -5.99
C THR A 25 6.64 -5.01 -6.99
N TYR A 26 5.92 -6.10 -7.24
CA TYR A 26 4.72 -6.11 -8.06
C TYR A 26 3.67 -7.00 -7.39
N VAL A 27 2.39 -6.75 -7.68
CA VAL A 27 1.26 -7.52 -7.17
C VAL A 27 0.45 -8.03 -8.35
N LEU A 28 0.16 -9.33 -8.36
CA LEU A 28 -0.81 -9.93 -9.27
C LEU A 28 -2.18 -9.90 -8.61
N ASN A 29 -3.09 -9.11 -9.16
CA ASN A 29 -4.45 -9.01 -8.67
C ASN A 29 -5.36 -10.03 -9.36
N ASP A 30 -6.42 -10.42 -8.66
CA ASP A 30 -7.56 -11.08 -9.30
C ASP A 30 -8.13 -10.15 -10.39
N SER A 31 -8.51 -10.73 -11.54
CA SER A 31 -9.22 -10.01 -12.60
C SER A 31 -10.56 -9.44 -12.13
N ASP A 32 -11.18 -10.09 -11.15
CA ASP A 32 -12.44 -9.66 -10.53
C ASP A 32 -12.16 -8.72 -9.36
N ASP A 33 -11.94 -7.44 -9.67
CA ASP A 33 -11.77 -6.36 -8.69
C ASP A 33 -13.11 -5.83 -8.17
N THR A 34 -14.21 -6.58 -8.27
CA THR A 34 -15.50 -6.12 -7.74
C THR A 34 -15.64 -6.36 -6.23
N LYS A 35 -14.78 -7.20 -5.65
CA LYS A 35 -14.81 -7.62 -4.24
C LYS A 35 -13.49 -7.34 -3.53
N HIS A 36 -13.54 -7.31 -2.21
CA HIS A 36 -12.33 -7.34 -1.40
C HIS A 36 -11.74 -8.76 -1.38
N CYS A 37 -10.42 -8.87 -1.35
CA CYS A 37 -9.70 -10.14 -1.23
C CYS A 37 -9.06 -10.36 0.15
N ALA A 38 -9.30 -9.43 1.09
CA ALA A 38 -8.92 -9.53 2.49
C ALA A 38 -10.04 -9.03 3.41
N GLY A 39 -9.82 -9.11 4.72
CA GLY A 39 -10.79 -8.67 5.73
C GLY A 39 -11.05 -7.16 5.68
N ILE A 40 -12.32 -6.79 5.85
CA ILE A 40 -12.77 -5.40 5.98
C ILE A 40 -12.56 -4.95 7.42
N ASN A 41 -11.89 -3.81 7.60
CA ASN A 41 -11.55 -3.26 8.92
C ASN A 41 -12.38 -2.02 9.30
N CYS A 42 -12.88 -1.29 8.31
CA CYS A 42 -13.68 -0.09 8.55
C CYS A 42 -14.80 0.07 7.53
N LEU A 43 -15.86 0.76 7.97
CA LEU A 43 -17.10 0.97 7.24
C LEU A 43 -17.59 2.40 7.47
N ALA A 44 -18.15 3.04 6.44
CA ALA A 44 -18.88 4.30 6.56
C ALA A 44 -20.07 4.31 5.62
N VAL A 45 -21.19 4.90 6.04
CA VAL A 45 -22.40 5.01 5.21
C VAL A 45 -22.68 6.48 4.92
N LEU A 46 -22.90 6.80 3.65
CA LEU A 46 -23.42 8.08 3.20
C LEU A 46 -24.85 7.86 2.73
N LYS A 47 -25.80 8.40 3.50
CA LYS A 47 -27.22 8.34 3.16
C LYS A 47 -27.59 9.61 2.38
N SER A 48 -28.18 9.48 1.20
CA SER A 48 -28.64 10.66 0.49
C SER A 48 -29.91 11.21 1.14
N ALA A 49 -30.04 12.54 1.13
CA ALA A 49 -31.23 13.23 1.59
C ALA A 49 -32.34 13.26 0.52
N ALA A 50 -31.98 13.06 -0.76
CA ALA A 50 -32.90 13.07 -1.87
C ALA A 50 -33.35 11.64 -2.22
N ALA A 51 -34.64 11.47 -2.51
CA ALA A 51 -35.23 10.15 -2.77
C ALA A 51 -34.78 9.53 -4.11
N ASP A 52 -34.19 10.32 -5.00
CA ASP A 52 -33.68 9.93 -6.32
C ASP A 52 -32.17 9.67 -6.33
N GLU A 53 -31.46 9.94 -5.23
CA GLU A 53 -30.04 9.69 -5.11
C GLU A 53 -29.74 8.38 -4.36
N SER A 54 -28.69 7.69 -4.79
CA SER A 54 -28.28 6.43 -4.16
C SER A 54 -27.60 6.64 -2.82
N ASP A 55 -27.90 5.76 -1.87
CA ASP A 55 -27.09 5.60 -0.67
C ASP A 55 -25.77 4.91 -1.02
N TYR A 56 -24.69 5.28 -0.32
CA TYR A 56 -23.38 4.68 -0.51
C TYR A 56 -22.84 4.05 0.76
N LEU A 57 -22.28 2.85 0.63
CA LEU A 57 -21.42 2.23 1.64
C LEU A 57 -19.97 2.40 1.20
N PHE A 58 -19.09 2.73 2.13
CA PHE A 58 -17.65 2.75 1.95
C PHE A 58 -17.04 1.68 2.84
N THR A 59 -16.13 0.87 2.29
CA THR A 59 -15.46 -0.21 3.00
C THR A 59 -13.95 -0.09 2.82
N GLY A 60 -13.19 -0.11 3.91
CA GLY A 60 -11.72 -0.17 3.88
C GLY A 60 -11.22 -1.54 4.29
N SER A 61 -10.40 -2.15 3.44
CA SER A 61 -9.93 -3.53 3.59
C SER A 61 -8.41 -3.61 3.72
N ARG A 62 -7.95 -4.71 4.30
CA ARG A 62 -6.52 -5.04 4.38
C ARG A 62 -5.90 -5.44 3.04
N ASP A 63 -6.69 -5.47 1.98
CA ASP A 63 -6.19 -5.62 0.60
C ASP A 63 -5.62 -4.31 0.02
N GLY A 64 -5.53 -3.26 0.84
CA GLY A 64 -5.00 -1.95 0.44
C GLY A 64 -5.99 -1.10 -0.35
N LYS A 65 -7.25 -1.55 -0.49
CA LYS A 65 -8.29 -0.84 -1.23
C LYS A 65 -9.38 -0.31 -0.30
N LEU A 66 -9.89 0.84 -0.67
CA LEU A 66 -11.17 1.35 -0.20
C LEU A 66 -12.17 1.24 -1.35
N LYS A 67 -13.35 0.67 -1.11
CA LYS A 67 -14.40 0.53 -2.14
C LYS A 67 -15.65 1.29 -1.75
N ARG A 68 -16.32 1.87 -2.74
CA ARG A 68 -17.63 2.51 -2.60
C ARG A 68 -18.69 1.67 -3.30
N TRP A 69 -19.73 1.33 -2.57
CA TRP A 69 -20.85 0.53 -3.04
C TRP A 69 -22.09 1.40 -3.17
N ALA A 70 -22.71 1.41 -4.35
CA ALA A 70 -24.04 1.97 -4.52
C ALA A 70 -25.04 0.95 -3.97
N LEU A 71 -25.83 1.37 -2.99
CA LEU A 71 -26.84 0.53 -2.35
C LEU A 71 -28.13 0.58 -3.16
N ALA A 72 -28.65 -0.59 -3.54
CA ALA A 72 -29.97 -0.76 -4.11
C ALA A 72 -30.81 -1.71 -3.24
N VAL A 73 -32.10 -1.85 -3.57
CA VAL A 73 -33.06 -2.68 -2.81
C VAL A 73 -32.60 -4.14 -2.71
N ASP A 74 -32.08 -4.70 -3.81
CA ASP A 74 -31.77 -6.12 -3.90
C ASP A 74 -30.29 -6.45 -3.65
N ALA A 75 -29.38 -5.60 -4.14
CA ALA A 75 -27.95 -5.83 -4.05
C ALA A 75 -27.14 -4.53 -4.07
N ALA A 76 -26.05 -4.51 -3.30
CA ALA A 76 -25.04 -3.46 -3.40
C ALA A 76 -24.10 -3.73 -4.57
N THR A 77 -23.75 -2.70 -5.33
CA THR A 77 -22.83 -2.80 -6.47
C THR A 77 -21.58 -1.96 -6.25
N CYS A 78 -20.39 -2.51 -6.57
CA CYS A 78 -19.16 -1.75 -6.45
C CYS A 78 -19.12 -0.65 -7.51
N SER A 79 -19.22 0.61 -7.07
CA SER A 79 -19.28 1.80 -7.92
C SER A 79 -17.92 2.47 -8.12
N ALA A 80 -16.98 2.27 -7.19
CA ALA A 80 -15.62 2.80 -7.28
C ALA A 80 -14.64 2.02 -6.39
N THR A 81 -13.40 1.90 -6.87
CA THR A 81 -12.24 1.43 -6.11
C THR A 81 -11.25 2.58 -5.94
N PHE A 82 -10.78 2.79 -4.72
CA PHE A 82 -9.76 3.77 -4.39
C PHE A 82 -8.51 3.02 -3.90
N GLU A 83 -7.40 3.26 -4.57
CA GLU A 83 -6.10 2.63 -4.30
C GLU A 83 -5.15 3.71 -3.80
N SER A 84 -4.60 3.53 -2.59
CA SER A 84 -3.68 4.49 -1.97
C SER A 84 -3.32 4.10 -0.53
N HIS A 85 -4.07 3.18 0.09
CA HIS A 85 -3.76 2.70 1.44
C HIS A 85 -2.56 1.77 1.37
N SER A 86 -1.37 2.37 1.28
CA SER A 86 -0.12 1.69 1.63
C SER A 86 -0.23 1.28 3.09
N ASP A 87 0.10 0.01 3.36
CA ASP A 87 0.19 -0.52 4.71
C ASP A 87 0.87 0.48 5.65
N TRP A 88 0.42 0.60 6.91
CA TRP A 88 1.07 1.41 7.94
C TRP A 88 2.45 0.84 8.38
N GLY A 89 3.31 0.51 7.42
CA GLY A 89 4.67 0.01 7.61
C GLY A 89 5.71 1.10 7.63
#